data_AF-A0A927GJG2-F1
#
_entry.id   AF-A0A927GJG2-F1
#
_cell.length_a   1.000
_cell.length_b   1.000
_cell.length_c   1.000
_cell.angle_alpha   90.00
_cell.angle_beta   90.00
_cell.angle_gamma   90.00
#
_symmetry.space_group_name_H-M   'P 1'
#
loop_
_entity.id
_entity.type
_entity.pdbx_description
1 polymer ?
#
loop_
_entity_poly.entity_id
_entity_poly.type
_entity_poly.pdbx_seq_one_letter_code
_entity_poly.pdbx_strand_id
1 'polypeptide(L)' 'MQARRIKVTPHYRQLHPRVRITSKLMLQGNWLEAAGFAPGTIATIEVQAGRLVITPATT' A
#
# COMPACT_ATOMS: atom_id res chain seq x y z
N MET A 1 -6.33 18.26 5.34
CA MET A 1 -5.89 16.97 4.75
C MET A 1 -6.93 16.53 3.73
N GLN A 2 -6.56 16.41 2.45
CA GLN A 2 -7.50 16.01 1.39
C GLN A 2 -7.44 14.50 1.21
N ALA A 3 -8.57 13.81 1.36
CA ALA A 3 -8.64 12.37 1.10
C ALA A 3 -8.44 12.09 -0.39
N ARG A 4 -7.47 11.22 -0.73
CA ARG A 4 -7.20 10.81 -2.11
C ARG A 4 -7.85 9.45 -2.39
N ARG A 5 -8.57 9.34 -3.50
CA ARG A 5 -9.18 8.07 -3.95
C ARG A 5 -8.14 7.31 -4.78
N ILE A 6 -7.85 6.07 -4.40
CA ILE A 6 -6.88 5.21 -5.10
C ILE A 6 -7.63 3.98 -5.60
N LYS A 7 -7.41 3.60 -6.86
CA LYS A 7 -7.99 2.40 -7.43
C LYS A 7 -7.23 1.19 -6.90
N VAL A 8 -7.95 0.29 -6.22
CA VAL A 8 -7.42 -1.04 -5.87
C VAL A 8 -7.62 -1.94 -7.08
N THR A 9 -6.56 -2.60 -7.54
CA THR A 9 -6.63 -3.53 -8.67
C THR A 9 -5.99 -4.87 -8.32
N PRO A 10 -6.58 -5.99 -8.75
CA PRO A 10 -5.88 -7.27 -8.70
C PRO A 10 -4.63 -7.18 -9.58
N HIS A 11 -3.54 -7.73 -9.06
CA HIS A 11 -2.27 -7.92 -9.73
C HIS A 11 -2.05 -9.42 -9.93
N TYR A 12 -2.00 -9.83 -11.19
CA TYR A 12 -1.73 -11.20 -11.57
C TYR A 12 -0.22 -11.38 -11.65
N ARG A 13 0.37 -12.11 -10.70
CA ARG A 13 1.77 -12.49 -10.78
C ARG A 13 1.84 -13.78 -11.61
N GLN A 14 2.31 -13.68 -12.85
CA GLN A 14 2.51 -14.85 -13.69
C GLN A 14 3.79 -15.57 -13.26
N LEU A 15 3.65 -16.45 -12.25
CA LEU A 15 4.63 -17.47 -11.92
C LEU A 15 3.93 -18.82 -12.12
N HIS A 16 4.49 -19.67 -12.99
CA HIS A 16 4.05 -21.05 -13.24
C HIS A 16 3.69 -21.81 -11.94
N PRO A 17 2.72 -22.76 -11.92
CA PRO A 17 1.52 -22.94 -12.75
C PRO A 17 0.23 -22.47 -12.02
N ARG A 18 0.33 -21.73 -10.92
CA ARG A 18 -0.82 -21.31 -10.11
C ARG A 18 -0.93 -19.78 -10.09
N VAL A 19 -1.96 -19.25 -10.74
CA VAL A 19 -2.31 -17.82 -10.65
C VAL A 19 -2.67 -17.51 -9.20
N ARG A 20 -1.80 -16.80 -8.48
CA ARG A 20 -2.13 -16.23 -7.18
C ARG A 20 -2.66 -14.83 -7.39
N ILE A 21 -3.95 -14.62 -7.13
CA ILE A 21 -4.54 -13.29 -7.12
C ILE A 21 -3.96 -12.55 -5.92
N THR A 22 -3.20 -11.49 -6.18
CA THR A 22 -2.69 -10.59 -5.16
C THR A 22 -3.25 -9.20 -5.43
N SER A 23 -3.62 -8.44 -4.40
CA SER A 23 -4.08 -7.06 -4.59
C SER A 23 -2.88 -6.12 -4.56
N LYS A 24 -2.81 -5.16 -5.49
CA LYS A 24 -1.76 -4.12 -5.49
C LYS A 24 -2.41 -2.75 -5.22
N LEU A 25 -1.87 -2.04 -4.24
CA LEU A 25 -2.18 -0.64 -3.97
C LEU A 25 -0.95 0.19 -4.33
N MET A 26 -1.09 1.14 -5.25
CA MET A 26 0.00 2.03 -5.65
C MET A 26 -0.22 3.40 -5.03
N LEU A 27 0.68 3.81 -4.13
CA LEU A 27 0.67 5.13 -3.49
C LEU A 27 1.71 6.00 -4.21
N GLN A 28 1.32 7.17 -4.71
CA GLN A 28 2.21 8.07 -5.46
C GLN A 28 2.05 9.54 -5.04
N GLY A 29 3.17 10.26 -5.05
CA GLY A 29 3.25 11.71 -4.84
C GLY A 29 3.75 12.12 -3.45
N ASN A 30 4.10 13.41 -3.34
CA ASN A 30 4.81 14.00 -2.19
C ASN A 30 4.02 14.00 -0.88
N TRP A 31 2.73 13.63 -0.91
CA TRP A 31 1.91 13.53 0.30
C TRP A 31 2.34 12.37 1.21
N LEU A 32 3.02 11.37 0.66
CA LEU A 32 3.59 10.25 1.43
C LEU A 32 4.74 10.73 2.31
N GLU A 33 5.64 11.55 1.75
CA GLU A 33 6.74 12.16 2.51
C GLU A 33 6.18 13.08 3.61
N ALA A 34 5.16 13.88 3.30
CA ALA A 34 4.45 14.69 4.29
C ALA A 34 3.72 13.86 5.37
N ALA A 35 3.41 12.60 5.08
CA ALA A 35 2.84 11.65 6.04
C ALA A 35 3.91 10.83 6.79
N GLY A 36 5.20 11.15 6.61
CA GLY A 36 6.31 10.49 7.29
C GLY A 36 6.88 9.26 6.58
N PHE A 37 6.48 8.99 5.34
CA PHE A 37 7.03 7.90 4.53
C PHE A 37 8.13 8.43 3.61
N ALA A 38 9.38 8.39 4.08
CA ALA A 38 10.53 8.72 3.24
C ALA A 38 10.78 7.64 2.18
N PRO A 39 11.39 7.96 1.03
CA PRO A 39 11.84 6.95 0.07
C PRO A 39 12.69 5.86 0.74
N GLY A 40 12.35 4.59 0.49
CA GLY A 40 13.02 3.44 1.12
C GLY A 40 12.46 3.01 2.48
N THR A 41 11.52 3.76 3.06
CA THR A 41 10.85 3.37 4.31
C THR A 41 10.03 2.10 4.11
N ILE A 42 10.20 1.13 5.01
CA ILE A 42 9.32 -0.04 5.09
C ILE A 42 8.02 0.41 5.76
N ALA A 43 6.88 0.00 5.25
CA ALA A 43 5.58 0.31 5.83
C ALA A 43 4.93 -0.94 6.43
N THR A 44 4.30 -0.79 7.58
CA THR A 44 3.41 -1.79 8.16
C THR A 44 1.99 -1.53 7.66
N ILE A 45 1.28 -2.59 7.27
CA ILE A 45 -0.11 -2.53 6.81
C ILE A 45 -0.94 -3.47 7.67
N GLU A 46 -1.95 -2.93 8.32
CA GLU A 46 -2.88 -3.67 9.17
C GLU A 46 -4.33 -3.31 8.87
N VAL A 47 -5.26 -4.21 9.22
CA VAL A 47 -6.69 -3.97 9.11
C VAL A 47 -7.24 -3.69 10.50
N GLN A 48 -7.72 -2.47 10.72
CA GLN A 48 -8.37 -2.06 11.97
C GLN A 48 -9.78 -1.58 11.67
N ALA A 49 -10.79 -2.20 12.29
CA ALA A 49 -12.20 -1.85 12.14
C ALA A 49 -12.66 -1.71 10.66
N GLY A 50 -12.21 -2.64 9.80
CA GLY A 50 -12.54 -2.64 8.36
C GLY A 50 -11.80 -1.58 7.53
N ARG A 51 -10.80 -0.91 8.10
CA ARG A 51 -9.96 0.10 7.42
C ARG A 51 -8.54 -0.41 7.29
N LEU A 52 -7.90 -0.14 6.16
CA LEU A 52 -6.46 -0.31 6.01
C LEU A 52 -5.76 0.84 6.71
N VAL A 53 -4.92 0.52 7.68
CA VAL A 53 -4.03 1.46 8.36
C VAL A 53 -2.62 1.17 7.86
N ILE A 54 -1.97 2.20 7.32
CA ILE A 54 -0.62 2.13 6.79
C ILE A 54 0.23 3.04 7.67
N THR A 55 1.27 2.49 8.29
CA THR A 55 2.18 3.22 9.18
C THR A 55 3.62 2.99 8.74
N PRO A 56 4.52 3.97 8.93
CA PRO A 56 5.95 3.72 8.78
C PRO A 56 6.36 2.62 9.76
N ALA A 57 7.07 1.60 9.29
CA ALA A 57 7.68 0.63 10.18
C ALA A 57 8.82 1.35 10.90
N THR A 58 8.66 1.59 12.20
CA THR A 58 9.79 1.95 13.07
C THR A 58 10.80 0.81 12.98
N THR A 59 12.00 1.14 12.51
CA THR A 59 13.16 0.24 12.62
C THR A 59 13.55 0.12 14.09
#